data_AF-A0A1S6IPV8-F1
#
_entry.id   AF-A0A1S6IPV8-F1
#
_cell.length_a   1.000
_cell.length_b   1.000
_cell.length_c   1.000
_cell.angle_alpha   90.00
_cell.angle_beta   90.00
_cell.angle_gamma   90.00
#
_symmetry.space_group_name_H-M   'P 1'
#
loop_
_entity.id
_entity.type
_entity.pdbx_description
1 polymer ?
#
loop_
_entity_poly.entity_id
_entity_poly.type
_entity_poly.pdbx_seq_one_letter_code
_entity_poly.pdbx_strand_id
1 'polypeptide(L)'
;MYGFDYSNSNIYRVCSLVLDEDNGENFGLKQFDFEGGVYIRLRLKFNPPELYEKIGPAYDFLIRNYEESIEWSLPMIEHYKAKNILDIMIPITKVD
;
A
#
# COMPACT_ATOMS: atom_id res chain seq x y z
N MET A 1 7.65 5.74 2.76
CA MET A 1 6.81 6.22 1.64
C MET A 1 5.74 5.19 1.38
N TYR A 2 4.58 5.63 0.92
CA TYR A 2 3.44 4.79 0.61
C TYR A 2 2.97 5.00 -0.83
N GLY A 3 2.49 3.93 -1.44
CA GLY A 3 1.69 3.95 -2.67
C GLY A 3 0.29 3.45 -2.35
N PHE A 4 -0.73 4.25 -2.64
CA PHE A 4 -2.13 3.86 -2.47
C PHE A 4 -2.73 3.65 -3.86
N ASP A 5 -3.07 2.40 -4.17
CA ASP A 5 -3.67 1.99 -5.42
C ASP A 5 -5.18 1.78 -5.25
N TYR A 6 -5.97 2.70 -5.79
CA TYR A 6 -7.42 2.61 -5.85
C TYR A 6 -7.85 1.97 -7.17
N SER A 7 -7.66 0.65 -7.27
CA SER A 7 -7.83 -0.15 -8.49
C SER A 7 -9.14 0.13 -9.25
N ASN A 8 -10.26 0.25 -8.53
CA ASN A 8 -11.59 0.53 -9.10
C ASN A 8 -11.70 1.89 -9.81
N SER A 9 -10.84 2.85 -9.46
CA SER A 9 -10.90 4.23 -9.96
C SER A 9 -9.72 4.60 -10.86
N ASN A 10 -8.76 3.69 -11.04
CA ASN A 10 -7.50 3.93 -11.76
C ASN A 10 -6.74 5.16 -11.22
N ILE A 11 -6.78 5.35 -9.90
CA ILE A 11 -6.09 6.42 -9.18
C ILE A 11 -4.98 5.80 -8.35
N TYR A 12 -3.76 6.27 -8.58
CA TYR A 12 -2.61 5.94 -7.76
C TYR A 12 -2.12 7.19 -7.03
N ARG A 13 -1.87 7.10 -5.72
CA ARG A 13 -1.35 8.20 -4.90
C ARG A 13 -0.01 7.82 -4.28
N VAL A 14 0.98 8.69 -4.45
CA VAL A 14 2.25 8.60 -3.72
C VAL A 14 2.14 9.47 -2.47
N CYS A 15 2.41 8.88 -1.32
CA CYS A 15 2.18 9.51 -0.02
C CYS A 15 3.39 9.35 0.92
N SER A 16 3.51 10.29 1.85
CA SER A 16 4.37 10.17 3.04
C SER A 16 3.51 10.38 4.28
N LEU A 17 3.98 9.87 5.42
CA LEU A 17 3.40 10.27 6.69
C LEU A 17 3.79 11.71 6.99
N VAL A 18 2.86 12.44 7.58
CA VAL A 18 3.12 13.69 8.28
C VAL A 18 3.60 13.31 9.68
N LEU A 19 4.76 13.80 10.08
CA LEU A 19 5.34 13.58 11.40
C LEU A 19 5.05 14.79 12.28
N ASP A 20 5.04 14.59 13.61
CA ASP A 20 4.87 15.70 14.55
C ASP A 20 5.96 16.79 14.36
N GLU A 21 7.16 16.38 13.95
CA GLU A 21 8.29 17.27 13.65
C GLU A 21 8.12 18.11 12.37
N ASP A 22 7.13 17.80 11.53
CA ASP A 22 6.80 18.61 10.34
C ASP A 22 6.07 19.92 10.72
N ASN A 23 5.67 20.11 12.00
CA ASN A 23 5.04 21.33 12.51
C ASN A 23 3.80 21.81 11.72
N GLY A 24 3.08 20.87 11.09
CA GLY A 24 1.91 21.19 10.26
C GLY A 24 2.24 21.77 8.88
N GLU A 25 3.50 21.70 8.43
CA GLU A 25 3.87 22.05 7.07
C GLU A 25 3.42 20.98 6.07
N ASN A 26 2.74 21.42 5.02
CA ASN A 26 2.17 20.51 4.01
C ASN A 26 3.01 20.46 2.74
N PHE A 27 4.06 21.27 2.62
CA PHE A 27 4.95 21.35 1.45
C PHE A 27 4.23 21.46 0.08
N GLY A 28 3.05 22.09 0.06
CA GLY A 28 2.20 22.20 -1.14
C GLY A 28 1.42 20.92 -1.50
N LEU A 29 1.50 19.87 -0.68
CA LEU A 29 0.76 18.62 -0.82
C LEU A 29 -0.60 18.72 -0.13
N LYS A 30 -1.54 17.88 -0.60
CA LYS A 30 -2.84 17.70 0.05
C LYS A 30 -2.71 16.66 1.14
N GLN A 31 -3.15 17.00 2.35
CA GLN A 31 -3.31 16.04 3.43
C GLN A 31 -4.67 15.35 3.32
N PHE A 32 -4.70 14.09 3.74
CA PHE A 32 -5.93 13.33 3.94
C PHE A 32 -5.69 12.29 5.01
N ASP A 33 -6.73 11.98 5.76
CA ASP A 33 -6.73 10.84 6.66
C ASP A 33 -7.19 9.60 5.91
N PHE A 34 -6.62 8.47 6.32
CA PHE A 34 -6.94 7.18 5.76
C PHE A 34 -7.47 6.28 6.87
N GLU A 35 -8.71 5.82 6.71
CA GLU A 35 -9.28 4.86 7.66
C GLU A 35 -8.50 3.55 7.59
N GLY A 36 -8.01 3.11 8.75
CA GLY A 36 -7.37 1.80 8.88
C GLY A 36 -8.37 0.67 8.64
N GLY A 37 -7.85 -0.54 8.49
CA GLY A 37 -8.66 -1.72 8.22
C GLY A 37 -7.86 -3.00 8.44
N VAL A 38 -8.45 -4.13 8.04
CA VAL A 38 -7.77 -5.42 8.06
C VAL A 38 -7.08 -5.64 6.72
N TYR A 39 -5.79 -5.95 6.76
CA TYR A 39 -4.96 -6.13 5.57
C TYR A 39 -4.22 -7.46 5.62
N ILE A 40 -4.23 -8.20 4.50
CA ILE A 40 -3.24 -9.26 4.28
C ILE A 40 -1.96 -8.61 3.80
N ARG A 41 -0.83 -8.98 4.45
CA ARG A 41 0.48 -8.41 4.16
C ARG A 41 1.43 -9.46 3.58
N LEU A 42 2.03 -9.15 2.44
CA LEU A 42 3.20 -9.84 1.91
C LEU A 42 4.42 -8.91 1.98
N ARG A 43 5.52 -9.38 2.57
CA ARG A 43 6.78 -8.62 2.65
C ARG A 43 7.76 -9.08 1.58
N LEU A 44 8.18 -8.16 0.73
CA LEU A 44 9.24 -8.33 -0.25
C LEU A 44 10.58 -7.90 0.35
N LYS A 45 11.62 -8.72 0.13
CA LYS A 45 13.00 -8.47 0.58
C LYS A 45 13.96 -8.76 -0.56
N PHE A 46 14.20 -7.74 -1.38
CA PHE A 46 15.06 -7.81 -2.56
C PHE A 46 15.80 -6.49 -2.71
N ASN A 47 16.96 -6.50 -3.36
CA ASN A 47 17.62 -5.26 -3.72
C ASN A 47 16.98 -4.68 -5.00
N PRO A 48 16.87 -3.35 -5.14
CA PRO A 48 16.56 -2.74 -6.43
C PRO A 48 17.63 -3.10 -7.49
N PRO A 49 17.25 -3.30 -8.77
CA PRO A 49 15.89 -3.12 -9.31
C PRO A 49 14.96 -4.33 -9.14
N GLU A 50 15.49 -5.51 -8.78
CA GLU A 50 14.71 -6.76 -8.65
C GLU A 50 13.47 -6.59 -7.76
N LEU A 51 13.59 -5.81 -6.68
CA LEU A 51 12.46 -5.49 -5.80
C LEU A 51 11.22 -5.01 -6.57
N TYR A 52 11.41 -4.13 -7.55
CA TYR A 52 10.30 -3.53 -8.30
C TYR A 52 9.65 -4.53 -9.26
N GLU A 53 10.43 -5.46 -9.81
CA GLU A 53 9.91 -6.55 -10.65
C GLU A 53 9.02 -7.53 -9.87
N LYS A 54 9.14 -7.56 -8.52
CA LYS A 54 8.31 -8.41 -7.67
C LYS A 54 6.99 -7.79 -7.24
N ILE A 55 6.75 -6.49 -7.50
CA ILE A 55 5.53 -5.79 -7.06
C ILE A 55 4.28 -6.37 -7.73
N GLY A 56 4.24 -6.41 -9.07
CA GLY A 56 3.12 -6.99 -9.82
C GLY A 56 2.82 -8.45 -9.44
N PRO A 57 3.82 -9.36 -9.49
CA PRO A 57 3.64 -10.75 -9.07
C PRO A 57 3.17 -10.92 -7.61
N ALA A 58 3.52 -10.00 -6.72
CA ALA A 58 3.06 -10.02 -5.33
C ALA A 58 1.58 -9.65 -5.22
N TYR A 59 1.12 -8.66 -5.98
CA TYR A 59 -0.32 -8.37 -6.11
C TYR A 59 -1.08 -9.55 -6.67
N ASP A 60 -0.63 -10.11 -7.81
CA ASP A 60 -1.28 -11.25 -8.44
C ASP A 60 -1.41 -12.44 -7.48
N PHE A 61 -0.34 -12.72 -6.72
CA PHE A 61 -0.33 -13.77 -5.71
C PHE A 61 -1.38 -13.52 -4.63
N LEU A 62 -1.41 -12.30 -4.05
CA LEU A 62 -2.36 -11.98 -2.99
C LEU A 62 -3.80 -11.97 -3.49
N ILE A 63 -4.07 -11.33 -4.63
CA ILE A 63 -5.41 -11.27 -5.23
C ILE A 63 -5.93 -12.68 -5.49
N ARG A 64 -5.13 -13.52 -6.15
CA ARG A 64 -5.54 -14.90 -6.46
C ARG A 64 -5.89 -15.74 -5.23
N ASN A 65 -5.25 -15.51 -4.09
CA ASN A 65 -5.48 -16.32 -2.89
C ASN A 65 -6.61 -15.78 -2.00
N TYR A 66 -7.00 -14.51 -2.15
CA TYR A 66 -7.92 -13.83 -1.23
C TYR A 66 -9.08 -13.11 -1.94
N GLU A 67 -9.23 -13.24 -3.27
CA GLU A 67 -10.17 -12.52 -4.13
C GLU A 67 -11.55 -12.31 -3.51
N GLU A 68 -12.16 -13.38 -2.98
CA GLU A 68 -13.51 -13.36 -2.40
C GLU A 68 -13.65 -12.49 -1.15
N SER A 69 -12.55 -12.22 -0.46
CA SER A 69 -12.52 -11.43 0.78
C SER A 69 -12.06 -9.99 0.58
N ILE A 70 -11.59 -9.60 -0.62
CA ILE A 70 -11.01 -8.28 -0.86
C ILE A 70 -12.06 -7.18 -0.78
N GLU A 71 -11.75 -6.14 -0.01
CA GLU A 71 -12.57 -4.92 0.06
C GLU A 71 -12.10 -3.90 -0.98
N TRP A 72 -12.64 -4.00 -2.19
CA TRP A 72 -12.23 -3.20 -3.34
C TRP A 72 -12.55 -1.70 -3.23
N SER A 73 -13.37 -1.27 -2.25
CA SER A 73 -13.59 0.16 -1.99
C SER A 73 -12.41 0.83 -1.28
N LEU A 74 -11.52 0.04 -0.68
CA LEU A 74 -10.31 0.51 -0.01
C LEU A 74 -9.09 0.36 -0.95
N PRO A 75 -8.06 1.22 -0.81
CA PRO A 75 -6.86 1.11 -1.61
C PRO A 75 -6.03 -0.10 -1.18
N MET A 76 -5.38 -0.72 -2.15
CA MET A 76 -4.21 -1.55 -1.87
C MET A 76 -3.02 -0.65 -1.55
N ILE A 77 -2.12 -1.13 -0.70
CA ILE A 77 -1.04 -0.30 -0.16
C ILE A 77 0.32 -0.93 -0.42
N GLU A 78 1.19 -0.16 -1.04
CA GLU A 78 2.63 -0.37 -1.06
C GLU A 78 3.26 0.44 0.06
N HIS A 79 4.02 -0.21 0.95
CA HIS A 79 4.78 0.47 1.99
C HIS A 79 6.28 0.22 1.81
N TYR A 80 6.95 1.24 1.28
CA TYR A 80 8.41 1.29 1.13
C TYR A 80 9.04 1.57 2.49
N LYS A 81 9.37 0.49 3.21
CA LYS A 81 9.93 0.50 4.57
C LYS A 81 11.41 0.88 4.60
N ALA A 82 12.16 0.36 3.63
CA ALA A 82 13.59 0.62 3.44
C ALA A 82 13.91 0.41 1.96
N LYS A 83 15.14 0.75 1.55
CA LYS A 83 15.60 0.59 0.15
C LYS A 83 15.33 -0.81 -0.42
N ASN A 84 15.42 -1.86 0.39
CA ASN A 84 15.32 -3.26 0.00
C ASN A 84 14.13 -3.99 0.66
N ILE A 85 13.21 -3.26 1.29
CA ILE A 85 12.06 -3.83 2.00
C ILE A 85 10.80 -3.07 1.61
N LEU A 86 9.85 -3.81 1.04
CA LEU A 86 8.54 -3.31 0.65
C LEU A 86 7.45 -4.26 1.14
N ASP A 87 6.43 -3.73 1.81
CA ASP A 87 5.23 -4.49 2.14
C ASP A 87 4.16 -4.19 1.08
N ILE A 88 3.58 -5.24 0.49
CA ILE A 88 2.34 -5.18 -0.31
C ILE A 88 1.20 -5.58 0.62
N MET A 89 0.14 -4.77 0.67
CA MET A 89 -0.99 -4.98 1.55
C MET A 89 -2.31 -4.86 0.77
N ILE A 90 -3.14 -5.91 0.81
CA ILE A 90 -4.48 -5.91 0.22
C ILE A 90 -5.54 -5.78 1.32
N PRO A 91 -6.54 -4.87 1.18
CA PRO A 91 -7.61 -4.74 2.14
C PRO A 91 -8.54 -5.94 2.03
N ILE A 92 -8.95 -6.49 3.17
CA ILE A 92 -9.94 -7.56 3.23
C ILE A 92 -11.07 -7.18 4.18
N THR A 93 -12.25 -7.71 3.91
CA THR A 93 -13.30 -7.80 4.92
C THR A 93 -12.78 -8.68 6.07
N LYS A 94 -13.09 -8.30 7.31
CA LYS A 94 -12.64 -9.05 8.48
C LYS A 94 -13.21 -10.47 8.38
N VAL A 95 -12.33 -11.46 8.25
CA VAL A 95 -12.72 -12.87 8.32
C VAL A 95 -12.84 -13.21 9.81
N ASP A 96 -14.03 -13.66 10.21
CA ASP A 96 -14.31 -14.12 11.58
C ASP A 96 -13.50 -15.38 11.95
#